data_AF-A0A6I3HC10-F1
#
_entry.id   AF-A0A6I3HC10-F1
#
_cell.length_a   1.000
_cell.length_b   1.000
_cell.length_c   1.000
_cell.angle_alpha   90.00
_cell.angle_beta   90.00
_cell.angle_gamma   90.00
#
_symmetry.space_group_name_H-M   'P 1'
#
loop_
_entity.id
_entity.type
_entity.pdbx_description
1 polymer ?
#
loop_
_entity_poly.entity_id
_entity_poly.type
_entity_poly.pdbx_seq_one_letter_code
_entity_poly.pdbx_strand_id
1 'polypeptide(L)' 'MTTPADWYQDPEGEPGNLRYWDGTQWTENRQPPPGQPTTKKSK' A
#
# COMPACT_ATOMS: atom_id res chain seq x y z
N MET A 1 -12.45 -17.91 5.91
CA MET A 1 -12.57 -16.51 5.44
C MET A 1 -11.30 -16.20 4.69
N THR A 2 -11.38 -15.95 3.38
CA THR A 2 -10.22 -15.53 2.56
C THR A 2 -10.21 -14.01 2.52
N THR A 3 -9.09 -13.39 2.89
CA THR A 3 -8.90 -11.94 2.73
C THR A 3 -8.88 -11.61 1.23
N PRO A 4 -9.80 -10.78 0.73
CA PRO A 4 -9.84 -10.43 -0.69
C PRO A 4 -8.63 -9.58 -1.08
N ALA A 5 -8.28 -9.63 -2.36
CA ALA A 5 -7.20 -8.83 -2.92
C ALA A 5 -7.52 -7.33 -2.83
N ASP A 6 -6.74 -6.58 -2.05
CA ASP A 6 -6.97 -5.16 -1.79
C ASP A 6 -5.71 -4.50 -1.19
N TRP A 7 -5.78 -3.19 -0.96
CA TRP A 7 -4.76 -2.42 -0.25
C TRP A 7 -4.97 -2.49 1.26
N TYR A 8 -3.96 -2.95 1.98
CA TYR A 8 -3.97 -3.05 3.43
C TYR A 8 -2.72 -2.38 4.01
N GLN A 9 -2.73 -2.09 5.31
CA GLN A 9 -1.57 -1.48 5.97
C GLN A 9 -0.35 -2.41 5.89
N ASP A 10 0.81 -1.87 5.53
CA ASP A 10 2.07 -2.62 5.48
C ASP A 10 2.61 -2.81 6.91
N PRO A 11 2.58 -4.04 7.49
CA PRO A 11 3.08 -4.26 8.85
C PRO A 11 4.61 -4.23 8.94
N GLU A 12 5.31 -4.41 7.81
CA GLU A 12 6.77 -4.36 7.72
C GLU A 12 7.30 -2.98 7.28
N GLY A 13 6.40 -2.10 6.83
CA GLY A 13 6.76 -0.81 6.23
C GLY A 13 6.71 0.35 7.22
N GLU A 14 6.93 1.56 6.67
CA GLU A 14 6.72 2.80 7.42
C GLU A 14 5.25 2.91 7.88
N PRO A 15 4.99 3.44 9.09
CA PRO A 15 3.65 3.63 9.61
C PRO A 15 2.77 4.42 8.62
N GLY A 16 1.69 3.80 8.16
CA GLY A 16 0.74 4.41 7.23
C GLY A 16 0.94 4.05 5.76
N ASN A 17 2.02 3.34 5.39
CA ASN A 17 2.13 2.80 4.04
C ASN A 17 1.10 1.68 3.81
N LEU A 18 0.61 1.61 2.57
CA LEU A 18 -0.26 0.54 2.11
C LEU A 18 0.54 -0.42 1.23
N ARG A 19 0.29 -1.72 1.40
CA ARG A 19 0.84 -2.78 0.56
C ARG A 19 -0.33 -3.55 -0.05
N TYR A 20 -0.14 -4.04 -1.27
CA TYR A 20 -1.20 -4.78 -1.96
C TYR A 20 -1.15 -6.25 -1.56
N TRP A 21 -2.28 -6.75 -1.07
CA TRP A 21 -2.55 -8.17 -0.84
C TRP A 21 -3.25 -8.74 -2.07
N ASP A 22 -2.79 -9.86 -2.61
CA ASP A 22 -3.39 -10.46 -3.82
C ASP A 22 -4.48 -11.51 -3.52
N GLY A 23 -4.78 -11.75 -2.25
CA GLY A 23 -5.67 -12.83 -1.81
C GLY A 23 -4.94 -14.02 -1.18
N THR A 24 -3.63 -14.14 -1.39
CA THR A 24 -2.81 -15.29 -0.99
C THR A 24 -1.52 -14.86 -0.29
N GLN A 25 -0.92 -13.75 -0.73
CA GLN A 25 0.32 -13.18 -0.20
C GLN A 25 0.41 -11.65 -0.41
N TRP A 26 1.32 -11.03 0.33
CA TRP A 26 1.68 -9.63 0.09
C TRP A 26 2.55 -9.52 -1.16
N THR A 27 2.24 -8.56 -2.02
CA THR A 27 3.05 -8.26 -3.23
C THR A 27 4.06 -7.16 -2.95
N GLU A 28 4.97 -6.86 -3.89
CA GLU A 28 5.92 -5.74 -3.75
C GLU A 28 5.29 -4.36 -4.05
N ASN A 29 4.03 -4.34 -4.47
CA ASN A 29 3.30 -3.10 -4.74
C ASN A 29 3.01 -2.37 -3.43
N ARG A 30 3.62 -1.20 -3.26
CA ARG A 30 3.44 -0.32 -2.11
C ARG A 30 2.95 1.05 -2.57
N GLN A 31 2.05 1.64 -1.79
CA GLN A 31 1.56 3.00 -1.99
C GLN A 31 1.77 3.82 -0.72
N PRO A 32 2.12 5.11 -0.86
CA PRO A 32 2.14 6.02 0.27
C PRO A 32 0.70 6.21 0.81
N PRO A 33 0.54 6.55 2.11
CA PRO A 33 -0.77 6.80 2.69
C PRO A 33 -1.54 7.85 1.90
N PRO A 34 -2.87 7.69 1.73
CA PRO A 34 -3.71 8.72 1.13
C PRO A 34 -3.59 10.00 1.96
N GLY A 35 -3.02 11.05 1.38
CA GLY A 35 -2.70 12.29 2.06
C GLY A 35 -1.21 12.65 2.07
N GLN A 36 -0.32 11.74 1.67
CA GLN A 36 1.02 12.15 1.24
C GLN A 36 0.88 12.78 -0.15
N PRO A 37 1.14 14.09 -0.32
CA PRO A 37 1.27 14.64 -1.64
C PRO A 37 2.45 13.91 -2.29
N THR A 38 2.16 13.04 -3.26
CA THR A 38 3.15 12.75 -4.28
C THR A 38 3.46 14.11 -4.89
N THR A 39 4.57 14.71 -4.46
CA THR A 39 5.07 15.96 -5.03
C THR A 39 5.51 15.61 -6.45
N LYS A 40 4.53 15.43 -7.34
CA LYS A 40 4.70 15.60 -8.76
C LYS A 40 4.97 17.08 -8.92
N LYS A 41 6.25 17.43 -8.80
CA LYS A 41 6.80 18.70 -9.24
C LYS A 41 6.64 18.71 -10.75
N SER A 42 5.43 18.98 -11.23
CA SER A 42 5.20 19.39 -12.61
C SER A 42 5.98 20.68 -12.80
N LYS A 43 7.03 20.61 -13.61
CA LYS A 43 7.68 21.77 -14.19
C LYS A 43 7.74 21.58 -15.69
#